data_AF-A0A1D6PQ25-F1
#
_entry.id   AF-A0A1D6PQ25-F1
#
_cell.length_a   1.000
_cell.length_b   1.000
_cell.length_c   1.000
_cell.angle_alpha   90.00
_cell.angle_beta   90.00
_cell.angle_gamma   90.00
#
_symmetry.space_group_name_H-M   'P 1'
#
loop_
_entity.id
_entity.type
_entity.pdbx_description
1 polymer ?
#
loop_
_entity_poly.entity_id
_entity_poly.type
_entity_poly.pdbx_seq_one_letter_code
_entity_poly.pdbx_strand_id
1 'polypeptide(L)'
;MQEAHVFQSPSGCAAFLANYNSNSYANVVFNNEQYSLPHWSISILPDCKNVVFNSVTVGVQTSQMQMCGDDASSMTWKRYDEEVYSLAAAPLLTTTSLLEQLNVTRDNSDYLWYITSVDISSSENFLQGGGKPLSLSVQSAGHALHVFVNGQLQGSAYGTRED
;
A
#
# COMPACT_ATOMS: atom_id res chain seq x y z
N MET A 1 26.85 21.99 -12.05
CA MET A 1 26.72 23.41 -11.66
C MET A 1 26.94 23.49 -10.16
N GLN A 2 27.70 24.49 -9.70
CA GLN A 2 27.93 24.74 -8.28
C GLN A 2 27.39 26.13 -7.94
N GLU A 3 26.73 26.24 -6.80
CA GLU A 3 26.10 27.47 -6.35
C GLU A 3 26.38 27.71 -4.87
N ALA A 4 26.34 28.99 -4.48
CA ALA A 4 26.43 29.42 -3.10
C ALA A 4 25.19 30.25 -2.76
N HIS A 5 24.40 29.81 -1.79
CA HIS A 5 23.34 30.62 -1.20
C HIS A 5 23.85 31.21 0.11
N VAL A 6 23.94 32.54 0.17
CA VAL A 6 24.50 33.25 1.32
C VAL A 6 23.42 34.10 1.97
N PHE A 7 23.27 33.94 3.28
CA PHE A 7 22.38 34.72 4.12
C PHE A 7 23.23 35.50 5.11
N GLN A 8 23.19 36.83 5.01
CA GLN A 8 24.00 37.70 5.83
C GLN A 8 23.11 38.71 6.56
N SER A 9 23.38 38.90 7.84
CA SER A 9 22.77 39.92 8.68
C SER A 9 23.86 40.68 9.46
N PRO A 10 23.53 41.80 10.12
CA PRO A 10 24.48 42.50 10.99
C PRO A 10 25.05 41.62 12.13
N SER A 11 24.34 40.56 12.52
CA SER A 11 24.71 39.68 13.63
C SER A 11 25.43 38.40 13.19
N GLY A 12 25.56 38.11 11.89
CA GLY A 12 26.20 36.88 11.42
C GLY A 12 26.03 36.56 9.93
N CYS A 13 26.57 35.43 9.52
CA CYS A 13 26.56 34.96 8.14
C CYS A 13 26.37 33.45 8.11
N ALA A 14 25.46 32.94 7.27
CA ALA A 14 25.34 31.53 6.97
C ALA A 14 25.39 31.30 5.45
N ALA A 15 26.03 30.23 5.01
CA ALA A 15 26.14 29.87 3.60
C ALA A 15 25.82 28.39 3.36
N PHE A 16 25.24 28.12 2.18
CA PHE A 16 24.97 26.78 1.66
C PHE A 16 25.71 26.64 0.34
N LEU A 17 26.72 25.77 0.30
CA LEU A 17 27.49 25.50 -0.92
C LEU A 17 26.97 24.21 -1.55
N ALA A 18 26.31 24.34 -2.70
CA ALA A 18 25.66 23.24 -3.40
C ALA A 18 26.50 22.77 -4.60
N ASN A 19 26.64 21.46 -4.74
CA ASN A 19 27.11 20.83 -5.96
C ASN A 19 26.00 19.98 -6.57
N TYR A 20 25.36 20.50 -7.63
CA TYR A 20 24.29 19.81 -8.35
C TYR A 20 24.82 18.80 -9.37
N ASN A 21 26.14 18.65 -9.53
CA ASN A 21 26.67 17.57 -10.37
C ASN A 21 26.47 16.24 -9.64
N SER A 22 25.68 15.33 -10.24
CA SER A 22 25.40 14.02 -9.66
C SER A 22 26.56 13.03 -9.75
N ASN A 23 27.59 13.32 -10.54
CA ASN A 23 28.60 12.35 -10.97
C ASN A 23 30.02 12.72 -10.55
N SER A 24 30.29 13.95 -10.13
CA SER A 24 31.64 14.37 -9.79
C SER A 24 31.71 15.32 -8.60
N TYR A 25 32.81 15.20 -7.88
CA TYR A 25 33.23 16.20 -6.90
C TYR A 25 33.51 17.54 -7.59
N ALA A 26 33.41 18.61 -6.82
CA ALA A 26 33.79 19.95 -7.25
C ALA A 26 34.61 20.64 -6.17
N ASN A 27 35.74 21.23 -6.56
CA ASN A 27 36.49 22.14 -5.71
C ASN A 27 36.04 23.56 -6.04
N VAL A 28 35.46 24.25 -5.06
CA VAL A 28 35.00 25.64 -5.20
C VAL A 28 35.78 26.55 -4.26
N VAL A 29 35.93 27.82 -4.64
CA VAL A 29 36.49 28.85 -3.77
C VAL A 29 35.35 29.74 -3.29
N PHE A 30 35.19 29.87 -1.98
CA PHE A 30 34.20 30.73 -1.34
C PHE A 30 34.88 31.47 -0.18
N ASN A 31 34.72 32.80 -0.09
CA ASN A 31 35.41 33.64 0.91
C ASN A 31 36.92 33.39 1.03
N ASN A 32 37.60 33.23 -0.10
CA ASN A 32 39.04 32.94 -0.21
C ASN A 32 39.49 31.60 0.43
N GLU A 33 38.55 30.73 0.80
CA GLU A 33 38.81 29.37 1.25
C GLU A 33 38.33 28.36 0.19
N GLN A 34 39.03 27.23 0.10
CA GLN A 34 38.72 26.17 -0.85
C GLN A 34 37.89 25.09 -0.18
N TYR A 35 36.74 24.74 -0.77
CA TYR A 35 35.85 23.69 -0.30
C TYR A 35 35.75 22.58 -1.33
N SER A 36 35.93 21.34 -0.86
CA SER A 36 35.63 20.14 -1.65
C SER A 36 34.17 19.76 -1.42
N LEU A 37 33.36 19.82 -2.47
CA LEU A 37 31.95 19.47 -2.43
C LEU A 37 31.77 18.10 -3.12
N PRO A 38 31.31 17.07 -2.39
CA PRO A 38 30.87 15.83 -2.98
C PRO A 38 29.80 16.02 -4.05
N HIS A 39 29.69 15.06 -4.95
CA HIS A 39 28.61 15.01 -5.93
C HIS A 39 27.23 15.01 -5.22
N TRP A 40 26.24 15.67 -5.83
CA TRP A 40 24.87 15.79 -5.33
C TRP A 40 24.78 16.11 -3.83
N SER A 41 25.46 17.18 -3.40
CA SER A 41 25.53 17.51 -1.99
C SER A 41 25.45 19.01 -1.71
N ILE A 42 25.05 19.34 -0.49
CA ILE A 42 25.05 20.70 0.06
C ILE A 42 25.88 20.69 1.33
N SER A 43 26.89 21.55 1.41
CA SER A 43 27.64 21.86 2.63
C SER A 43 27.05 23.08 3.31
N ILE A 44 26.83 22.99 4.63
CA ILE A 44 26.24 24.06 5.46
C ILE A 44 27.35 24.71 6.30
N LEU A 45 27.49 26.03 6.16
CA LEU A 45 28.47 26.85 6.87
C LEU A 45 27.72 27.90 7.70
N PRO A 46 27.47 27.70 9.01
CA PRO A 46 26.68 28.60 9.84
C PRO A 46 27.41 29.91 10.19
N ASP A 47 28.70 30.01 9.88
CA ASP A 47 29.55 31.19 10.04
C ASP A 47 30.19 31.63 8.71
N CYS A 48 29.70 31.10 7.57
CA CYS A 48 30.27 31.30 6.24
C CYS A 48 31.75 30.90 6.08
N LYS A 49 32.25 30.05 7.00
CA LYS A 49 33.65 29.62 7.03
C LYS A 49 33.80 28.12 7.27
N ASN A 50 33.25 27.59 8.36
CA ASN A 50 33.41 26.20 8.77
C ASN A 50 32.23 25.35 8.31
N VAL A 51 32.50 24.25 7.60
CA VAL A 51 31.47 23.28 7.24
C VAL A 51 31.12 22.45 8.48
N VAL A 52 29.87 22.55 8.95
CA VAL A 52 29.38 21.75 10.10
C VAL A 52 28.58 20.53 9.68
N PHE A 53 28.06 20.54 8.45
CA PHE A 53 27.27 19.45 7.90
C PHE A 53 27.41 19.42 6.38
N ASN A 54 27.41 18.21 5.82
CA ASN A 54 27.23 18.01 4.38
C ASN A 54 26.20 16.89 4.18
N SER A 55 25.26 17.10 3.25
CA SER A 55 24.13 16.17 3.04
C SER A 55 24.51 14.76 2.58
N VAL A 56 25.72 14.53 2.07
CA VAL A 56 26.21 13.19 1.71
C VAL A 56 26.97 12.53 2.86
N THR A 57 27.46 13.31 3.83
CA THR A 57 28.24 12.79 4.95
C THR A 57 27.30 12.33 6.04
N VAL A 58 27.05 11.02 6.07
CA VAL A 58 26.21 10.38 7.08
C VAL A 58 27.07 10.07 8.31
N GLY A 59 26.89 10.85 9.37
CA GLY A 59 27.59 10.66 10.65
C GLY A 59 26.91 9.70 11.62
N VAL A 60 25.84 9.02 11.19
CA VAL A 60 25.05 8.10 12.00
C VAL A 60 25.21 6.67 11.49
N GLN A 61 25.07 5.69 12.40
CA GLN A 61 25.13 4.28 12.03
C GLN A 61 23.85 3.86 11.29
N THR A 62 24.00 3.18 10.15
CA THR A 62 22.88 2.55 9.45
C THR A 62 22.41 1.31 10.21
N SER A 63 21.12 1.24 10.53
CA SER A 63 20.48 0.03 11.06
C SER A 63 20.00 -0.86 9.92
N GLN A 64 20.33 -2.16 9.96
CA GLN A 64 19.74 -3.16 9.07
C GLN A 64 18.63 -3.91 9.82
N MET A 65 17.42 -3.92 9.25
CA MET A 65 16.31 -4.66 9.81
C MET A 65 16.54 -6.16 9.63
N GLN A 66 16.43 -6.92 10.72
CA GLN A 66 16.47 -8.38 10.69
C GLN A 66 15.27 -8.92 11.46
N MET A 67 14.55 -9.85 10.82
CA MET A 67 13.48 -10.62 11.46
C MET A 67 14.02 -12.01 11.76
N CYS A 68 14.48 -12.22 12.99
CA CYS A 68 14.86 -13.55 13.47
C CYS A 68 13.62 -14.21 14.08
N GLY A 69 13.31 -15.44 13.66
CA GLY A 69 12.38 -16.26 14.41
C GLY A 69 13.00 -16.65 15.74
N ASP A 70 12.19 -16.74 16.80
CA ASP A 70 12.60 -17.44 18.01
C ASP A 70 12.67 -18.95 17.73
N ASP A 71 13.55 -19.67 18.45
CA ASP A 71 13.53 -21.14 18.58
C ASP A 71 12.27 -21.67 19.31
N ALA A 72 11.18 -20.90 19.27
CA ALA A 72 9.91 -21.22 19.87
C ALA A 72 9.36 -22.49 19.22
N SER A 73 9.22 -23.53 20.04
CA SER A 73 8.62 -24.81 19.66
C SER A 73 7.30 -24.64 18.93
N SER A 74 7.08 -25.48 17.92
CA SER A 74 5.86 -25.56 17.10
C SER A 74 4.57 -25.24 17.88
N MET A 75 3.83 -24.23 17.43
CA MET A 75 2.54 -23.86 18.01
C MET A 75 1.51 -24.96 17.73
N THR A 76 0.72 -25.32 18.74
CA THR A 76 -0.42 -26.24 18.56
C THR A 76 -1.66 -25.45 18.20
N TRP A 77 -2.10 -25.56 16.93
CA TRP A 77 -3.27 -24.85 16.42
C TRP A 77 -4.55 -25.67 16.55
N LYS A 78 -5.66 -24.98 16.84
CA LYS A 78 -7.02 -25.49 16.66
C LYS A 78 -7.72 -24.61 15.62
N ARG A 79 -8.65 -25.19 14.88
CA ARG A 79 -9.44 -24.45 13.88
C ARG A 79 -10.92 -24.62 14.13
N TYR A 80 -11.68 -23.62 13.71
CA TYR A 80 -13.13 -23.66 13.56
C TYR A 80 -13.43 -23.18 12.15
N ASP A 81 -14.14 -23.99 11.38
CA ASP A 81 -14.49 -23.69 10.00
C ASP A 81 -15.82 -22.92 10.02
N GLU A 82 -15.80 -21.67 9.56
CA GLU A 82 -16.99 -20.81 9.54
C GLU A 82 -18.00 -21.31 8.48
N GLU A 83 -19.28 -21.31 8.84
CA GLU A 83 -20.34 -21.78 7.95
C GLU A 83 -20.67 -20.75 6.86
N VAL A 84 -20.87 -21.22 5.62
CA VAL A 84 -21.33 -20.38 4.53
C VAL A 84 -22.81 -20.06 4.74
N TYR A 85 -23.12 -18.78 4.88
CA TYR A 85 -24.50 -18.33 5.13
C TYR A 85 -25.42 -18.73 3.96
N SER A 86 -26.59 -19.29 4.28
CA SER A 86 -27.57 -19.73 3.28
C SER A 86 -28.93 -19.08 3.53
N LEU A 87 -29.79 -19.02 2.50
CA LEU A 87 -31.16 -18.50 2.63
C LEU A 87 -31.99 -19.26 3.68
N ALA A 88 -31.66 -20.53 3.94
CA ALA A 88 -32.34 -21.34 4.94
C ALA A 88 -32.09 -20.86 6.38
N ALA A 89 -31.03 -20.07 6.60
CA ALA A 89 -30.68 -19.52 7.92
C ALA A 89 -31.51 -18.30 8.33
N ALA A 90 -32.56 -17.94 7.57
CA ALA A 90 -33.42 -16.77 7.74
C ALA A 90 -32.62 -15.44 7.74
N PRO A 91 -32.49 -14.77 6.57
CA PRO A 91 -31.68 -13.56 6.48
C PRO A 91 -32.23 -12.43 7.36
N LEU A 92 -31.33 -11.71 8.04
CA LEU A 92 -31.65 -10.57 8.91
C LEU A 92 -32.32 -9.41 8.17
N LEU A 93 -32.07 -9.30 6.86
CA LEU A 93 -32.58 -8.26 5.99
C LEU A 93 -32.87 -8.85 4.60
N THR A 94 -34.03 -8.51 4.05
CA THR A 94 -34.39 -8.86 2.66
C THR A 94 -34.76 -7.60 1.89
N THR A 95 -34.43 -7.59 0.60
CA THR A 95 -34.69 -6.48 -0.32
C THR A 95 -34.73 -6.99 -1.75
N THR A 96 -35.41 -6.27 -2.63
CA THR A 96 -35.47 -6.58 -4.07
C THR A 96 -34.36 -5.88 -4.87
N SER A 97 -33.49 -5.10 -4.23
CA SER A 97 -32.40 -4.36 -4.87
C SER A 97 -31.05 -4.60 -4.18
N LEU A 98 -29.94 -4.46 -4.93
CA LEU A 98 -28.61 -4.44 -4.33
C LEU A 98 -28.42 -3.17 -3.51
N LEU A 99 -28.02 -3.34 -2.24
CA LEU A 99 -27.70 -2.25 -1.34
C LEU A 99 -26.18 -2.07 -1.26
N GLU A 100 -25.74 -0.83 -1.07
CA GLU A 100 -24.31 -0.51 -0.88
C GLU A 100 -23.82 -0.99 0.51
N GLN A 101 -22.59 -1.50 0.57
CA GLN A 101 -22.06 -2.21 1.73
C GLN A 101 -21.95 -1.32 2.99
N LEU A 102 -21.32 -0.15 2.91
CA LEU A 102 -21.15 0.75 4.05
C LEU A 102 -22.49 1.22 4.62
N ASN A 103 -23.49 1.42 3.77
CA ASN A 103 -24.83 1.76 4.21
C ASN A 103 -25.51 0.63 4.98
N VAL A 104 -25.25 -0.64 4.63
CA VAL A 104 -25.80 -1.81 5.32
C VAL A 104 -25.04 -2.14 6.60
N THR A 105 -23.70 -2.23 6.54
CA THR A 105 -22.88 -2.65 7.68
C THR A 105 -22.63 -1.52 8.68
N ARG A 106 -22.78 -0.26 8.24
CA ARG A 106 -22.37 0.94 9.00
C ARG A 106 -20.91 0.87 9.44
N ASP A 107 -20.08 0.24 8.63
CA ASP A 107 -18.66 0.01 8.92
C ASP A 107 -18.40 -0.78 10.22
N ASN A 108 -19.39 -1.54 10.70
CA ASN A 108 -19.22 -2.41 11.88
C ASN A 108 -18.56 -3.76 11.54
N SER A 109 -18.45 -4.09 10.25
CA SER A 109 -17.85 -5.33 9.74
C SER A 109 -17.35 -5.12 8.32
N ASP A 110 -16.19 -5.70 8.01
CA ASP A 110 -15.60 -5.77 6.67
C ASP A 110 -16.40 -6.71 5.73
N TYR A 111 -17.21 -7.59 6.31
CA TYR A 111 -17.95 -8.63 5.59
C TYR A 111 -19.43 -8.29 5.45
N LEU A 112 -19.96 -8.44 4.23
CA LEU A 112 -21.38 -8.43 3.92
C LEU A 112 -21.73 -9.57 2.95
N TRP A 113 -22.71 -10.40 3.33
CA TRP A 113 -23.23 -11.46 2.47
C TRP A 113 -24.35 -10.93 1.56
N TYR A 114 -24.12 -10.97 0.25
CA TYR A 114 -25.18 -10.83 -0.76
C TYR A 114 -25.66 -12.22 -1.16
N ILE A 115 -26.92 -12.53 -0.83
CA ILE A 115 -27.48 -13.88 -1.03
C ILE A 115 -28.72 -13.77 -1.90
N THR A 116 -28.78 -14.60 -2.94
CA THR A 116 -29.93 -14.73 -3.83
C THR A 116 -30.13 -16.19 -4.23
N SER A 117 -31.34 -16.55 -4.65
CA SER A 117 -31.65 -17.87 -5.22
C SER A 117 -31.95 -17.73 -6.70
N VAL A 118 -31.51 -18.72 -7.48
CA VAL A 118 -31.83 -18.84 -8.90
C VAL A 118 -32.50 -20.17 -9.11
N ASP A 119 -33.78 -20.14 -9.48
CA ASP A 119 -34.54 -21.34 -9.82
C ASP A 119 -34.22 -21.76 -11.25
N ILE A 120 -33.73 -22.98 -11.41
CA ILE A 120 -33.34 -23.56 -12.71
C ILE A 120 -34.36 -24.64 -13.08
N SER A 121 -35.01 -24.49 -14.24
CA SER A 121 -35.94 -25.50 -14.75
C SER A 121 -35.20 -26.77 -15.15
N SER A 122 -35.81 -27.94 -14.91
CA SER A 122 -35.29 -29.23 -15.38
C SER A 122 -35.24 -29.35 -16.91
N SER A 123 -35.96 -28.47 -17.61
CA SER A 123 -35.95 -28.39 -19.08
C SER A 123 -34.80 -27.57 -19.66
N GLU A 124 -33.90 -27.04 -18.83
CA GLU A 124 -32.77 -26.23 -19.31
C GLU A 124 -31.78 -27.04 -20.14
N ASN A 125 -31.42 -26.52 -21.32
CA ASN A 125 -30.61 -27.26 -22.30
C ASN A 125 -29.21 -27.59 -21.78
N PHE A 126 -28.61 -26.71 -20.97
CA PHE A 126 -27.27 -26.92 -20.41
C PHE A 126 -27.23 -28.10 -19.43
N LEU A 127 -28.37 -28.49 -18.83
CA LEU A 127 -28.49 -29.70 -18.01
C LEU A 127 -28.52 -30.97 -18.87
N GLN A 128 -28.98 -30.87 -20.11
CA GLN A 128 -29.10 -31.98 -21.05
C GLN A 128 -27.85 -32.18 -21.92
N GLY A 129 -26.75 -31.48 -21.60
CA GLY A 129 -25.49 -31.54 -22.34
C GLY A 129 -25.49 -30.75 -23.66
N GLY A 130 -26.52 -29.94 -23.92
CA GLY A 130 -26.63 -29.07 -25.08
C GLY A 130 -26.51 -27.58 -24.73
N GLY A 131 -26.05 -26.76 -25.66
CA GLY A 131 -26.01 -25.30 -25.48
C GLY A 131 -24.77 -24.78 -24.74
N LYS A 132 -24.80 -23.49 -24.38
CA LYS A 132 -23.70 -22.83 -23.65
C LYS A 132 -23.77 -23.19 -22.17
N PRO A 133 -22.62 -23.41 -21.51
CA PRO A 133 -22.59 -23.63 -20.07
C PRO A 133 -23.13 -22.40 -19.32
N LEU A 134 -23.75 -22.64 -18.16
CA LEU A 134 -24.21 -21.58 -17.27
C LEU A 134 -23.02 -20.72 -16.83
N SER A 135 -23.14 -19.40 -16.98
CA SER A 135 -22.11 -18.43 -16.62
C SER A 135 -22.66 -17.39 -15.66
N LEU A 136 -21.93 -17.14 -14.58
CA LEU A 136 -22.24 -16.11 -13.60
C LEU A 136 -21.21 -14.98 -13.70
N SER A 137 -21.69 -13.75 -13.85
CA SER A 137 -20.86 -12.54 -13.82
C SER A 137 -21.35 -11.65 -12.69
N VAL A 138 -20.43 -11.25 -11.81
CA VAL A 138 -20.71 -10.37 -10.69
C VAL A 138 -19.78 -9.17 -10.78
N GLN A 139 -20.37 -7.98 -10.88
CA GLN A 139 -19.64 -6.72 -10.78
C GLN A 139 -19.83 -6.18 -9.37
N SER A 140 -18.72 -5.89 -8.70
CA SER A 140 -18.69 -5.31 -7.36
C SER A 140 -17.88 -4.01 -7.40
N ALA A 141 -18.24 -3.05 -6.54
CA ALA A 141 -17.45 -1.85 -6.30
C ALA A 141 -16.17 -2.13 -5.48
N GLY A 142 -15.95 -3.38 -5.04
CA GLY A 142 -14.76 -3.80 -4.30
C GLY A 142 -15.03 -3.95 -2.80
N HIS A 143 -14.01 -4.25 -1.97
CA HIS A 143 -12.60 -4.45 -2.34
C HIS A 143 -12.25 -5.91 -2.65
N ALA A 144 -13.01 -6.88 -2.14
CA ALA A 144 -12.86 -8.29 -2.42
C ALA A 144 -14.24 -8.96 -2.54
N LEU A 145 -14.30 -10.03 -3.31
CA LEU A 145 -15.52 -10.81 -3.51
C LEU A 145 -15.18 -12.29 -3.52
N HIS A 146 -15.93 -13.06 -2.74
CA HIS A 146 -15.94 -14.52 -2.78
C HIS A 146 -17.32 -14.99 -3.24
N VAL A 147 -17.35 -15.84 -4.27
CA VAL A 147 -18.59 -16.37 -4.84
C VAL A 147 -18.78 -17.80 -4.40
N PHE A 148 -19.87 -18.05 -3.68
CA PHE A 148 -20.30 -19.38 -3.27
C PHE A 148 -21.56 -19.77 -4.03
N VAL A 149 -21.59 -21.00 -4.57
CA VAL A 149 -22.77 -21.59 -5.21
C VAL A 149 -23.10 -22.88 -4.47
N ASN A 150 -24.33 -22.98 -3.95
CA ASN A 150 -24.80 -24.13 -3.17
C ASN A 150 -23.84 -24.50 -2.01
N GLY A 151 -23.31 -23.49 -1.31
CA GLY A 151 -22.39 -23.65 -0.18
C GLY A 151 -20.92 -23.93 -0.57
N GLN A 152 -20.61 -24.06 -1.86
CA GLN A 152 -19.24 -24.33 -2.34
C GLN A 152 -18.61 -23.08 -2.98
N LEU A 153 -17.37 -22.77 -2.60
CA LEU A 153 -16.59 -21.68 -3.20
C LEU A 153 -16.33 -21.98 -4.68
N GLN A 154 -16.74 -21.07 -5.56
CA GLN A 154 -16.52 -21.14 -7.00
C GLN A 154 -15.39 -20.21 -7.48
N GLY A 155 -15.12 -19.13 -6.74
CA GLY A 155 -14.06 -18.21 -7.11
C GLY A 155 -13.93 -17.01 -6.18
N SER A 156 -12.80 -16.33 -6.31
CA SER A 156 -12.45 -15.14 -5.54
C SER A 156 -11.82 -14.10 -6.45
N ALA A 157 -12.12 -12.84 -6.22
CA ALA A 157 -11.47 -11.70 -6.88
C ALA A 157 -11.27 -10.56 -5.88
N TYR A 158 -10.27 -9.72 -6.12
CA TYR A 158 -9.99 -8.54 -5.30
C TYR A 158 -9.44 -7.41 -6.15
N GLY A 159 -9.68 -6.18 -5.70
CA GLY A 159 -9.16 -4.97 -6.32
C GLY A 159 -7.76 -4.63 -5.83
N THR A 160 -7.15 -3.66 -6.50
CA THR A 160 -5.96 -2.95 -6.04
C THR A 160 -6.32 -1.50 -5.80
N ARG A 161 -5.49 -0.78 -5.05
CA ARG A 161 -5.61 0.67 -4.97
C ARG A 161 -5.26 1.27 -6.35
N GLU A 162 -6.13 2.12 -6.88
CA GLU A 162 -5.73 3.06 -7.93
C GLU A 162 -4.96 4.19 -7.24
N ASP A 163 -3.76 4.51 -7.74
CA ASP A 163 -2.89 5.57 -7.22
C ASP A 163 -3.42 6.97 -7.51
#